data_AF-A0A9K3LMU6-F1
#
_entry.id   AF-A0A9K3LMU6-F1
#
_cell.length_a   1.000
_cell.length_b   1.000
_cell.length_c   1.000
_cell.angle_alpha   90.00
_cell.angle_beta   90.00
_cell.angle_gamma   90.00
#
_symmetry.space_group_name_H-M   'P 1'
#
loop_
_entity.id
_entity.type
_entity.pdbx_description
1 polymer ?
#
loop_
_entity_poly.entity_id
_entity_poly.type
_entity_poly.pdbx_seq_one_letter_code
_entity_poly.pdbx_strand_id
1 'polypeptide(L)'
;MNNPNEQEAAAATTTTTSSSINHHHHHLKVNNNTLTKSEQDALLRSILPSLNGQEGSPANTFTQSELDELQRAVGSICVGPRTSGHHSRKSSNNTVDIRDLQSSFQQPHGTASACPQDGMSGHCPQYGSAESTAVLAETKPPADSLDWHGAPRLHKNAQLPRSFREQVRAGQFQGPTNGVCPGFLQCNLVVLPQGPVAFDFLLFCQRNPKACPLIEVCDVGSPFPSGVAPGADLRTDVPKYAIYRNGQLEKEVTDVTDYWPEQSVAFLIGCSFSYDGALMDAGIPLKSAQQGKNVPMYRTNLKCRPAGSLSGNMVVSMKPIPALQVSKHVEITSKYTHAHGGPVAVGSASAIGVADINTPEWGEAIDVAPDEVPIFHACGVTPQSILMESKVPFAITHSAGHMFVTDLPSDMGV
;
A
#
# COMPACT_ATOMS: atom_id res chain seq x y z
N MET A 1 -21.60 51.42 -31.08
CA MET A 1 -22.17 51.88 -29.80
C MET A 1 -23.36 50.99 -29.50
N ASN A 2 -23.25 50.12 -28.51
CA ASN A 2 -24.34 49.69 -27.63
C ASN A 2 -23.73 48.89 -26.47
N ASN A 3 -24.00 49.39 -25.28
CA ASN A 3 -23.76 48.90 -23.94
C ASN A 3 -25.00 49.42 -23.16
N PRO A 4 -25.26 49.03 -21.90
CA PRO A 4 -25.49 47.73 -21.27
C PRO A 4 -26.82 47.75 -20.45
N ASN A 5 -27.00 46.76 -19.55
CA ASN A 5 -27.84 46.74 -18.33
C ASN A 5 -29.37 46.48 -18.45
N GLU A 6 -29.84 45.45 -17.74
CA GLU A 6 -30.59 45.50 -16.45
C GLU A 6 -31.02 44.05 -16.10
N GLN A 7 -30.67 43.44 -14.94
CA GLN A 7 -31.28 43.58 -13.59
C GLN A 7 -32.80 43.24 -13.60
N GLU A 8 -33.42 42.49 -12.69
CA GLU A 8 -33.08 41.92 -11.38
C GLU A 8 -34.25 41.04 -10.86
N ALA A 9 -33.99 40.22 -9.82
CA ALA A 9 -34.87 39.78 -8.71
C ALA A 9 -36.15 38.92 -9.02
N ALA A 10 -36.67 38.02 -8.18
CA ALA A 10 -36.53 37.76 -6.74
C ALA A 10 -36.93 36.29 -6.39
N ALA A 11 -36.18 35.62 -5.51
CA ALA A 11 -36.54 35.19 -4.14
C ALA A 11 -37.73 34.22 -3.95
N ALA A 12 -37.44 33.01 -3.44
CA ALA A 12 -38.29 32.32 -2.44
C ALA A 12 -37.48 31.26 -1.68
N THR A 13 -37.31 31.51 -0.39
CA THR A 13 -36.69 30.65 0.62
C THR A 13 -37.74 29.69 1.18
N THR A 14 -37.46 28.39 1.24
CA THR A 14 -38.14 27.47 2.17
C THR A 14 -37.18 26.39 2.65
N THR A 15 -36.78 26.52 3.91
CA THR A 15 -36.17 25.50 4.76
C THR A 15 -37.08 24.28 4.89
N THR A 16 -36.56 23.09 4.61
CA THR A 16 -37.06 21.82 5.16
C THR A 16 -35.88 20.94 5.54
N THR A 17 -35.76 20.68 6.84
CA THR A 17 -34.93 19.64 7.44
C THR A 17 -35.52 18.27 7.13
N SER A 18 -34.78 17.41 6.43
CA SER A 18 -35.08 15.97 6.37
C SER A 18 -33.81 15.16 6.60
N SER A 19 -33.72 14.59 7.80
CA SER A 19 -32.85 13.47 8.11
C SER A 19 -33.43 12.21 7.48
N SER A 20 -32.79 11.67 6.44
CA SER A 20 -33.11 10.35 5.90
C SER A 20 -31.97 9.38 6.19
N ILE A 21 -32.26 8.48 7.11
CA ILE A 21 -31.44 7.37 7.61
C ILE A 21 -31.22 6.37 6.47
N ASN A 22 -29.96 6.12 6.09
CA ASN A 22 -29.61 5.00 5.22
C ASN A 22 -29.64 3.71 6.04
N HIS A 23 -30.64 2.84 5.81
CA HIS A 23 -30.61 1.47 6.33
C HIS A 23 -29.67 0.62 5.48
N HIS A 24 -28.42 0.48 5.92
CA HIS A 24 -27.52 -0.55 5.41
C HIS A 24 -27.92 -1.90 6.00
N HIS A 25 -28.38 -2.79 5.12
CA HIS A 25 -28.68 -4.18 5.45
C HIS A 25 -27.40 -5.03 5.35
N HIS A 26 -27.05 -5.73 6.42
CA HIS A 26 -25.84 -6.54 6.53
C HIS A 26 -26.17 -8.04 6.51
N HIS A 27 -25.30 -8.82 5.85
CA HIS A 27 -25.45 -10.27 5.74
C HIS A 27 -24.64 -11.02 6.80
N LEU A 28 -25.32 -11.88 7.57
CA LEU A 28 -24.74 -12.72 8.64
C LEU A 28 -24.34 -14.08 8.08
N LYS A 29 -23.14 -14.58 8.43
CA LYS A 29 -22.69 -15.93 8.05
C LYS A 29 -22.14 -16.67 9.27
N VAL A 30 -22.74 -17.81 9.60
CA VAL A 30 -22.23 -18.71 10.64
C VAL A 30 -21.13 -19.58 10.01
N ASN A 31 -19.87 -19.28 10.30
CA ASN A 31 -18.76 -20.11 9.84
C ASN A 31 -18.61 -21.33 10.76
N ASN A 32 -19.28 -22.42 10.40
CA ASN A 32 -19.06 -23.72 11.01
C ASN A 32 -18.83 -24.79 9.93
N ASN A 33 -17.70 -25.49 10.02
CA ASN A 33 -17.26 -26.47 9.01
C ASN A 33 -17.94 -27.83 9.16
N THR A 34 -18.82 -28.01 10.15
CA THR A 34 -19.54 -29.27 10.42
C THR A 34 -21.04 -29.22 10.13
N LEU A 35 -21.62 -28.05 9.85
CA LEU A 35 -23.05 -27.90 9.56
C LEU A 35 -23.28 -27.64 8.08
N THR A 36 -24.27 -28.29 7.50
CA THR A 36 -24.76 -27.99 6.16
C THR A 36 -25.43 -26.60 6.13
N LYS A 37 -25.52 -26.00 4.94
CA LYS A 37 -26.16 -24.68 4.76
C LYS A 37 -27.60 -24.66 5.30
N SER A 38 -28.35 -25.75 5.12
CA SER A 38 -29.72 -25.88 5.63
C SER A 38 -29.78 -25.92 7.17
N GLU A 39 -28.79 -26.53 7.82
CA GLU A 39 -28.72 -26.58 9.29
C GLU A 39 -28.27 -25.25 9.89
N GLN A 40 -27.37 -24.53 9.20
CA GLN A 40 -27.01 -23.16 9.57
C GLN A 40 -28.22 -22.22 9.49
N ASP A 41 -29.00 -22.33 8.42
CA ASP A 41 -30.23 -21.53 8.24
C ASP A 41 -31.32 -21.90 9.27
N ALA A 42 -31.44 -23.17 9.64
CA ALA A 42 -32.37 -23.63 10.68
C ALA A 42 -31.95 -23.17 12.09
N LEU A 43 -30.65 -23.21 12.40
CA LEU A 43 -30.10 -22.71 13.66
C LEU A 43 -30.36 -21.21 13.80
N LEU A 44 -30.10 -20.43 12.75
CA LEU A 44 -30.40 -18.99 12.72
C LEU A 44 -31.89 -18.71 12.97
N ARG A 45 -32.80 -19.50 12.37
CA ARG A 45 -34.25 -19.39 12.63
C ARG A 45 -34.66 -19.79 14.04
N SER A 46 -33.97 -20.75 14.66
CA SER A 46 -34.26 -21.21 16.03
C SER A 46 -33.75 -20.25 17.11
N ILE A 47 -32.68 -19.49 16.83
CA ILE A 47 -32.13 -18.46 17.73
C ILE A 47 -32.94 -17.15 17.62
N LEU A 48 -33.63 -16.94 16.49
CA LEU A 48 -34.34 -15.71 16.16
C LEU A 48 -35.87 -15.82 16.04
N PRO A 49 -36.59 -16.54 16.91
CA PRO A 49 -38.05 -16.56 16.85
C PRO A 49 -38.69 -15.22 17.29
N SER A 50 -37.92 -14.30 17.89
CA SER A 50 -38.40 -13.00 18.38
C SER A 50 -38.17 -11.82 17.41
N LEU A 51 -37.39 -12.00 16.33
CA LEU A 51 -37.22 -10.98 15.30
C LEU A 51 -38.17 -11.29 14.14
N ASN A 52 -39.37 -10.72 14.17
CA ASN A 52 -40.33 -10.82 13.07
C ASN A 52 -39.73 -10.18 11.81
N GLY A 53 -39.12 -10.98 10.95
CA GLY A 53 -38.57 -10.51 9.68
C GLY A 53 -39.66 -9.91 8.79
N GLN A 54 -39.35 -8.81 8.11
CA GLN A 54 -40.26 -8.24 7.11
C GLN A 54 -40.47 -9.22 5.94
N GLU A 55 -41.73 -9.46 5.56
CA GLU A 55 -42.08 -10.30 4.43
C GLU A 55 -41.33 -9.87 3.16
N GLY A 56 -40.59 -10.80 2.57
CA GLY A 56 -39.87 -10.60 1.30
C GLY A 56 -38.36 -10.39 1.41
N SER A 57 -37.78 -10.28 2.61
CA SER A 57 -36.32 -10.19 2.77
C SER A 57 -35.64 -11.56 2.93
N PRO A 58 -34.44 -11.80 2.35
CA PRO A 58 -33.69 -13.03 2.57
C PRO A 58 -33.34 -13.21 4.04
N ALA A 59 -33.48 -14.43 4.58
CA ALA A 59 -33.37 -14.76 6.02
C ALA A 59 -32.03 -14.40 6.69
N ASN A 60 -31.03 -13.99 5.92
CA ASN A 60 -29.69 -13.63 6.36
C ASN A 60 -29.44 -12.11 6.29
N THR A 61 -30.47 -11.28 6.27
CA THR A 61 -30.37 -9.84 6.06
C THR A 61 -30.91 -9.08 7.27
N PHE A 62 -30.04 -8.33 7.95
CA PHE A 62 -30.39 -7.65 9.20
C PHE A 62 -30.00 -6.18 9.15
N THR A 63 -30.76 -5.34 9.84
CA THR A 63 -30.37 -3.97 10.17
C THR A 63 -29.27 -3.97 11.24
N GLN A 64 -28.52 -2.87 11.34
CA GLN A 64 -27.45 -2.75 12.33
C GLN A 64 -27.96 -2.90 13.78
N SER A 65 -29.17 -2.41 14.08
CA SER A 65 -29.77 -2.54 15.41
C SER A 65 -30.10 -3.98 15.78
N GLU A 66 -30.55 -4.80 14.82
CA GLU A 66 -30.85 -6.23 15.03
C GLU A 66 -29.56 -7.03 15.26
N LEU A 67 -28.48 -6.68 14.57
CA LEU A 67 -27.13 -7.23 14.77
C LEU A 67 -26.62 -6.97 16.20
N ASP A 68 -26.76 -5.74 16.69
CA ASP A 68 -26.32 -5.34 18.02
C ASP A 68 -27.15 -6.01 19.13
N GLU A 69 -28.41 -6.36 18.86
CA GLU A 69 -29.29 -7.08 19.78
C GLU A 69 -28.95 -8.59 19.81
N LEU A 70 -28.66 -9.18 18.64
CA LEU A 70 -28.16 -10.55 18.53
C LEU A 70 -26.83 -10.74 19.28
N GLN A 71 -25.92 -9.78 19.14
CA GLN A 71 -24.59 -9.82 19.77
C GLN A 71 -24.67 -9.68 21.30
N ARG A 72 -25.70 -9.00 21.81
CA ARG A 72 -26.00 -8.94 23.25
C ARG A 72 -26.64 -10.23 23.78
N ALA A 73 -27.47 -10.90 22.97
CA ALA A 73 -28.17 -12.11 23.39
C ALA A 73 -27.28 -13.38 23.40
N VAL A 74 -26.32 -13.48 22.47
CA VAL A 74 -25.55 -14.73 22.23
C VAL A 74 -24.08 -14.61 22.67
N GLY A 75 -23.86 -14.08 23.88
CA GLY A 75 -22.52 -13.75 24.40
C GLY A 75 -21.38 -14.70 23.98
N SER A 76 -20.27 -14.10 23.52
CA SER A 76 -19.02 -14.69 22.98
C SER A 76 -19.00 -15.19 21.53
N ILE A 77 -20.07 -15.03 20.75
CA ILE A 77 -20.00 -15.23 19.28
C ILE A 77 -19.61 -13.93 18.57
N CYS A 78 -18.48 -13.94 17.84
CA CYS A 78 -18.12 -12.85 16.93
C CYS A 78 -19.05 -12.85 15.71
N VAL A 79 -19.91 -11.85 15.62
CA VAL A 79 -20.74 -11.57 14.45
C VAL A 79 -20.09 -10.41 13.70
N GLY A 80 -19.67 -10.63 12.45
CA GLY A 80 -19.00 -9.61 11.64
C GLY A 80 -19.42 -9.68 10.18
N PRO A 81 -19.43 -8.53 9.46
CA PRO A 81 -19.74 -8.49 8.04
C PRO A 81 -18.65 -9.21 7.22
N ARG A 82 -19.06 -9.66 6.03
CA ARG A 82 -18.28 -10.44 5.07
C ARG A 82 -16.86 -9.89 4.86
N THR A 83 -15.84 -10.56 5.42
CA THR A 83 -14.44 -10.41 4.99
C THR A 83 -14.08 -11.57 4.06
N SER A 84 -13.58 -11.24 2.88
CA SER A 84 -13.04 -12.18 1.89
C SER A 84 -11.66 -12.69 2.33
N GLY A 85 -11.53 -13.99 2.61
CA GLY A 85 -10.22 -14.62 2.80
C GLY A 85 -10.29 -16.02 3.42
N HIS A 86 -9.71 -17.00 2.74
CA HIS A 86 -9.84 -18.44 2.97
C HIS A 86 -9.05 -18.98 4.19
N HIS A 87 -9.57 -20.11 4.69
CA HIS A 87 -9.09 -21.02 5.73
C HIS A 87 -7.56 -21.23 5.87
N SER A 88 -7.11 -21.28 7.12
CA SER A 88 -6.00 -22.12 7.56
C SER A 88 -6.42 -22.91 8.81
N ARG A 89 -6.43 -24.23 8.69
CA ARG A 89 -6.63 -25.19 9.78
C ARG A 89 -5.28 -25.34 10.49
N LYS A 90 -5.11 -24.76 11.68
CA LYS A 90 -4.15 -25.26 12.68
C LYS A 90 -4.76 -25.19 14.08
N SER A 91 -4.72 -26.35 14.72
CA SER A 91 -5.24 -26.63 16.06
C SER A 91 -4.34 -25.99 17.11
N SER A 92 -4.92 -25.22 18.03
CA SER A 92 -4.38 -25.05 19.37
C SER A 92 -5.50 -24.62 20.33
N ASN A 93 -5.89 -25.57 21.19
CA ASN A 93 -6.61 -25.47 22.46
C ASN A 93 -7.40 -24.19 22.77
N ASN A 94 -8.68 -24.18 22.38
CA ASN A 94 -9.81 -23.62 23.13
C ASN A 94 -11.11 -24.01 22.42
N THR A 95 -11.42 -25.31 22.39
CA THR A 95 -12.63 -25.85 21.75
C THR A 95 -13.56 -26.38 22.83
N VAL A 96 -14.73 -25.75 23.00
CA VAL A 96 -15.87 -26.30 23.74
C VAL A 96 -16.75 -27.00 22.70
N ASP A 97 -17.11 -28.26 22.92
CA ASP A 97 -17.95 -29.06 22.02
C ASP A 97 -19.43 -28.69 22.23
N ILE A 98 -20.18 -28.51 21.14
CA ILE A 98 -21.58 -28.06 21.18
C ILE A 98 -22.53 -29.13 21.74
N ARG A 99 -22.05 -30.37 21.91
CA ARG A 99 -22.79 -31.43 22.63
C ARG A 99 -22.93 -31.15 24.12
N ASP A 100 -22.11 -30.26 24.69
CA ASP A 100 -22.17 -29.86 26.10
C ASP A 100 -23.14 -28.68 26.37
N LEU A 101 -23.88 -28.21 25.35
CA LEU A 101 -24.82 -27.08 25.48
C LEU A 101 -26.31 -27.45 25.41
N GLN A 102 -26.67 -28.74 25.45
CA GLN A 102 -28.08 -29.16 25.45
C GLN A 102 -28.72 -29.41 26.83
N SER A 103 -28.03 -29.13 27.95
CA SER A 103 -28.61 -29.33 29.30
C SER A 103 -29.02 -28.04 30.03
N SER A 104 -28.98 -26.87 29.39
CA SER A 104 -29.13 -25.59 30.12
C SER A 104 -30.29 -24.71 29.63
N PHE A 105 -31.43 -25.30 29.28
CA PHE A 105 -32.71 -24.57 29.16
C PHE A 105 -33.91 -25.46 29.50
N GLN A 106 -34.08 -25.80 30.78
CA GLN A 106 -35.40 -26.03 31.37
C GLN A 106 -35.40 -25.51 32.82
N GLN A 107 -36.33 -24.62 33.12
CA GLN A 107 -36.78 -24.21 34.45
C GLN A 107 -38.33 -24.23 34.42
N PRO A 108 -39.04 -24.37 35.54
CA PRO A 108 -38.77 -25.11 36.77
C PRO A 108 -39.90 -26.14 37.04
N HIS A 109 -39.71 -27.09 37.96
CA HIS A 109 -40.74 -27.58 38.92
C HIS A 109 -40.26 -28.84 39.66
N GLY A 110 -40.38 -28.82 40.99
CA GLY A 110 -40.82 -30.00 41.74
C GLY A 110 -39.77 -30.88 42.43
N THR A 111 -39.67 -30.68 43.74
CA THR A 111 -39.59 -31.70 44.80
C THR A 111 -38.28 -32.49 45.04
N ALA A 112 -37.68 -32.15 46.19
CA ALA A 112 -37.32 -33.01 47.32
C ALA A 112 -36.11 -33.97 47.25
N SER A 113 -35.26 -33.79 48.26
CA SER A 113 -34.69 -34.82 49.16
C SER A 113 -33.17 -35.05 49.14
N ALA A 114 -32.56 -34.52 50.20
CA ALA A 114 -31.60 -35.16 51.12
C ALA A 114 -30.14 -35.49 50.73
N CYS A 115 -29.26 -35.00 51.61
CA CYS A 115 -27.90 -35.43 52.04
C CYS A 115 -27.73 -36.95 52.25
N PRO A 116 -26.51 -37.53 52.38
CA PRO A 116 -25.42 -37.16 53.34
C PRO A 116 -23.99 -37.10 52.73
N GLN A 117 -23.07 -36.23 53.19
CA GLN A 117 -22.11 -36.30 54.32
C GLN A 117 -20.93 -37.30 54.21
N ASP A 118 -19.77 -36.77 54.62
CA ASP A 118 -18.49 -37.36 55.12
C ASP A 118 -17.28 -37.13 54.18
N GLY A 119 -16.13 -36.57 54.58
CA GLY A 119 -15.60 -36.09 55.86
C GLY A 119 -14.05 -36.07 55.79
N MET A 120 -13.42 -35.10 56.49
CA MET A 120 -11.99 -35.07 56.92
C MET A 120 -10.90 -34.94 55.83
N SER A 121 -9.74 -34.30 55.97
CA SER A 121 -9.09 -33.36 56.90
C SER A 121 -7.62 -33.26 56.43
N GLY A 122 -6.97 -32.09 56.52
CA GLY A 122 -5.53 -32.08 56.85
C GLY A 122 -4.54 -31.35 55.91
N HIS A 123 -3.97 -30.29 56.48
CA HIS A 123 -2.55 -29.87 56.44
C HIS A 123 -2.01 -29.04 55.26
N CYS A 124 -1.79 -27.76 55.60
CA CYS A 124 -0.80 -26.85 55.05
C CYS A 124 0.42 -26.83 55.98
N PRO A 125 1.65 -26.62 55.48
CA PRO A 125 2.67 -25.92 56.24
C PRO A 125 3.22 -24.68 55.52
N GLN A 126 3.70 -23.79 56.37
CA GLN A 126 3.96 -22.37 56.22
C GLN A 126 5.45 -22.02 55.92
N TYR A 127 5.62 -20.82 55.36
CA TYR A 127 6.69 -19.81 55.50
C TYR A 127 8.17 -20.11 55.20
N GLY A 128 8.79 -19.17 54.46
CA GLY A 128 10.24 -18.97 54.45
C GLY A 128 10.70 -17.90 53.46
N SER A 129 10.87 -16.67 53.95
CA SER A 129 11.46 -15.51 53.28
C SER A 129 12.99 -15.62 53.13
N ALA A 130 13.54 -15.27 51.97
CA ALA A 130 14.92 -14.77 51.85
C ALA A 130 15.08 -13.96 50.56
N GLU A 131 15.43 -12.68 50.71
CA GLU A 131 15.94 -11.83 49.63
C GLU A 131 17.32 -12.34 49.19
N SER A 132 17.53 -12.48 47.88
CA SER A 132 18.87 -12.50 47.31
C SER A 132 18.86 -11.75 45.98
N THR A 133 19.59 -10.64 45.96
CA THR A 133 20.02 -9.87 44.80
C THR A 133 20.65 -10.78 43.73
N ALA A 134 20.01 -10.85 42.56
CA ALA A 134 20.58 -11.47 41.38
C ALA A 134 20.42 -10.53 40.17
N VAL A 135 21.58 -9.99 39.78
CA VAL A 135 21.99 -9.46 38.47
C VAL A 135 20.97 -9.67 37.34
N LEU A 136 20.48 -8.57 36.76
CA LEU A 136 19.76 -8.56 35.49
C LEU A 136 20.70 -9.06 34.39
N ALA A 137 20.65 -10.35 34.11
CA ALA A 137 21.18 -10.91 32.87
C ALA A 137 20.28 -10.44 31.73
N GLU A 138 20.87 -9.72 30.77
CA GLU A 138 20.23 -9.36 29.50
C GLU A 138 19.71 -10.63 28.80
N THR A 139 18.39 -10.81 28.84
CA THR A 139 17.72 -11.83 28.04
C THR A 139 17.74 -11.37 26.58
N LYS A 140 18.66 -11.96 25.80
CA LYS A 140 18.69 -11.94 24.34
C LYS A 140 17.28 -12.17 23.77
N PRO A 141 16.76 -11.32 22.86
CA PRO A 141 15.45 -11.55 22.27
C PRO A 141 15.48 -12.83 21.42
N PRO A 142 14.38 -13.59 21.35
CA PRO A 142 14.35 -14.88 20.68
C PRO A 142 14.55 -14.74 19.18
N ALA A 143 15.26 -15.73 18.62
CA ALA A 143 15.69 -15.80 17.23
C ALA A 143 14.53 -15.67 16.23
N ASP A 144 14.85 -14.97 15.14
CA ASP A 144 14.04 -14.69 13.97
C ASP A 144 13.20 -15.90 13.50
N SER A 145 11.89 -15.70 13.35
CA SER A 145 11.03 -16.65 12.66
C SER A 145 11.23 -16.55 11.14
N LEU A 146 12.09 -17.40 10.61
CA LEU A 146 12.23 -17.66 9.17
C LEU A 146 10.92 -18.24 8.60
N ASP A 147 10.51 -17.79 7.42
CA ASP A 147 9.51 -18.44 6.56
C ASP A 147 10.10 -19.73 5.92
N TRP A 148 9.23 -20.62 5.43
CA TRP A 148 9.54 -21.82 4.64
C TRP A 148 10.56 -21.64 3.48
N HIS A 149 10.88 -20.40 3.07
CA HIS A 149 11.95 -20.09 2.10
C HIS A 149 13.15 -19.29 2.63
N GLY A 150 13.27 -19.06 3.94
CA GLY A 150 14.46 -18.41 4.52
C GLY A 150 14.59 -16.91 4.22
N ALA A 151 13.54 -16.25 3.72
CA ALA A 151 13.50 -14.80 3.58
C ALA A 151 13.15 -14.14 4.93
N PRO A 152 13.87 -13.08 5.36
CA PRO A 152 13.51 -12.33 6.56
C PRO A 152 12.11 -11.70 6.40
N ARG A 153 11.23 -11.88 7.38
CA ARG A 153 10.06 -11.00 7.51
C ARG A 153 10.57 -9.61 7.86
N LEU A 154 10.48 -8.68 6.91
CA LEU A 154 10.75 -7.27 7.19
C LEU A 154 9.62 -6.75 8.07
N HIS A 155 9.82 -6.82 9.38
CA HIS A 155 9.03 -6.03 10.30
C HIS A 155 9.15 -4.57 9.86
N LYS A 156 8.01 -3.94 9.52
CA LYS A 156 7.88 -2.55 9.07
C LYS A 156 8.39 -1.58 10.16
N ASN A 157 9.70 -1.47 10.33
CA ASN A 157 10.36 -0.57 11.27
C ASN A 157 10.70 0.73 10.53
N ALA A 158 9.96 1.80 10.82
CA ALA A 158 10.21 3.13 10.24
C ALA A 158 11.64 3.67 10.53
N GLN A 159 12.36 3.09 11.51
CA GLN A 159 13.77 3.42 11.74
C GLN A 159 14.67 3.05 10.57
N LEU A 160 14.31 2.04 9.77
CA LEU A 160 15.15 1.58 8.67
C LEU A 160 15.27 2.67 7.56
N PRO A 161 14.18 3.17 6.95
CA PRO A 161 14.25 4.32 6.03
C PRO A 161 14.90 5.56 6.62
N ARG A 162 14.58 5.90 7.88
CA ARG A 162 15.16 7.07 8.55
C ARG A 162 16.67 6.95 8.67
N SER A 163 17.18 5.83 9.18
CA SER A 163 18.61 5.59 9.29
C SER A 163 19.32 5.58 7.93
N PHE A 164 18.65 5.09 6.89
CA PHE A 164 19.18 5.14 5.52
C PHE A 164 19.31 6.58 5.03
N ARG A 165 18.28 7.41 5.21
CA ARG A 165 18.34 8.84 4.86
C ARG A 165 19.43 9.58 5.64
N GLU A 166 19.64 9.26 6.91
CA GLU A 166 20.74 9.80 7.71
C GLU A 166 22.13 9.41 7.14
N GLN A 167 22.31 8.17 6.69
CA GLN A 167 23.55 7.73 6.02
C GLN A 167 23.78 8.46 4.70
N VAL A 168 22.72 8.64 3.90
CA VAL A 168 22.75 9.40 2.65
C VAL A 168 23.16 10.85 2.91
N ARG A 169 22.49 11.51 3.87
CA ARG A 169 22.80 12.88 4.30
C ARG A 169 24.24 13.03 4.80
N ALA A 170 24.77 12.01 5.47
CA ALA A 170 26.16 11.99 5.92
C ALA A 170 27.17 11.65 4.80
N GLY A 171 26.72 11.43 3.56
CA GLY A 171 27.56 11.08 2.41
C GLY A 171 28.08 9.64 2.43
N GLN A 172 27.58 8.79 3.35
CA GLN A 172 28.01 7.41 3.53
C GLN A 172 27.42 6.45 2.48
N PHE A 173 26.32 6.84 1.84
CA PHE A 173 25.70 6.08 0.76
C PHE A 173 25.44 6.98 -0.46
N GLN A 174 26.01 6.59 -1.60
CA GLN A 174 25.90 7.32 -2.88
C GLN A 174 25.57 6.38 -4.06
N GLY A 175 25.27 5.11 -3.78
CA GLY A 175 24.98 4.11 -4.80
C GLY A 175 23.51 4.10 -5.26
N PRO A 176 23.15 3.22 -6.19
CA PRO A 176 21.77 2.98 -6.56
C PRO A 176 20.93 2.45 -5.39
N THR A 177 19.66 2.84 -5.31
CA THR A 177 18.75 2.48 -4.20
C THR A 177 17.93 1.21 -4.48
N ASN A 178 18.17 0.50 -5.59
CA ASN A 178 17.45 -0.74 -5.87
C ASN A 178 17.71 -1.78 -4.76
N GLY A 179 16.63 -2.35 -4.21
CA GLY A 179 16.72 -3.31 -3.11
C GLY A 179 17.08 -2.73 -1.74
N VAL A 180 17.29 -1.42 -1.63
CA VAL A 180 17.49 -0.73 -0.34
C VAL A 180 16.14 -0.53 0.35
N CYS A 181 16.11 -0.68 1.68
CA CYS A 181 14.91 -0.59 2.51
C CYS A 181 13.73 -1.37 1.91
N PRO A 182 13.86 -2.69 1.69
CA PRO A 182 12.81 -3.49 1.08
C PRO A 182 11.50 -3.36 1.87
N GLY A 183 10.37 -3.33 1.16
CA GLY A 183 9.05 -3.12 1.75
C GLY A 183 8.67 -1.66 2.02
N PHE A 184 9.53 -0.69 1.66
CA PHE A 184 9.22 0.74 1.74
C PHE A 184 9.08 1.37 0.35
N LEU A 185 8.18 2.35 0.24
CA LEU A 185 7.92 3.08 -0.98
C LEU A 185 9.12 3.97 -1.33
N GLN A 186 9.65 3.79 -2.55
CA GLN A 186 10.67 4.67 -3.11
C GLN A 186 10.05 5.64 -4.10
N CYS A 187 10.53 6.88 -4.10
CA CYS A 187 10.02 7.96 -4.91
C CYS A 187 11.13 8.58 -5.78
N ASN A 188 10.75 8.86 -7.02
CA ASN A 188 11.43 9.80 -7.88
C ASN A 188 11.21 11.22 -7.34
N LEU A 189 12.22 12.07 -7.41
CA LEU A 189 12.14 13.50 -7.07
C LEU A 189 12.15 14.38 -8.33
N VAL A 190 11.30 15.40 -8.34
CA VAL A 190 11.32 16.57 -9.23
C VAL A 190 11.13 17.84 -8.40
N VAL A 191 11.95 18.87 -8.62
CA VAL A 191 11.84 20.18 -7.99
C VAL A 191 11.85 21.25 -9.07
N LEU A 192 10.86 22.13 -9.02
CA LEU A 192 10.66 23.20 -9.98
C LEU A 192 10.50 24.53 -9.24
N PRO A 193 11.04 25.65 -9.75
CA PRO A 193 10.71 26.96 -9.21
C PRO A 193 9.19 27.18 -9.24
N GLN A 194 8.67 27.91 -8.26
CA GLN A 194 7.27 28.31 -8.23
C GLN A 194 6.94 29.09 -9.50
N GLY A 195 5.78 28.78 -10.09
CA GLY A 195 5.30 29.47 -11.28
C GLY A 195 4.54 28.55 -12.22
N PRO A 196 4.35 28.98 -13.49
CA PRO A 196 3.55 28.26 -14.47
C PRO A 196 4.02 26.82 -14.70
N VAL A 197 5.34 26.58 -14.74
CA VAL A 197 5.89 25.25 -15.00
C VAL A 197 5.59 24.27 -13.86
N ALA A 198 5.67 24.70 -12.60
CA ALA A 198 5.31 23.84 -11.46
C ALA A 198 3.81 23.50 -11.47
N PHE A 199 2.94 24.45 -11.83
CA PHE A 199 1.51 24.20 -11.98
C PHE A 199 1.22 23.27 -13.18
N ASP A 200 1.86 23.51 -14.32
CA ASP A 200 1.78 22.66 -15.51
C ASP A 200 2.21 21.23 -15.16
N PHE A 201 3.26 21.06 -14.36
CA PHE A 201 3.75 19.77 -13.92
C PHE A 201 2.77 19.04 -13.00
N LEU A 202 2.17 19.74 -12.03
CA LEU A 202 1.11 19.18 -11.19
C LEU A 202 -0.08 18.69 -12.04
N LEU A 203 -0.53 19.53 -12.97
CA LEU A 203 -1.60 19.18 -13.91
C LEU A 203 -1.18 18.04 -14.84
N PHE A 204 0.08 17.99 -15.28
CA PHE A 204 0.62 16.90 -16.08
C PHE A 204 0.56 15.57 -15.32
N CYS A 205 0.95 15.57 -14.04
CA CYS A 205 0.87 14.38 -13.19
C CYS A 205 -0.57 13.91 -13.02
N GLN A 206 -1.49 14.83 -12.73
CA GLN A 206 -2.93 14.55 -12.63
C GLN A 206 -3.50 13.94 -13.91
N ARG A 207 -3.05 14.41 -15.08
CA ARG A 207 -3.49 13.94 -16.39
C ARG A 207 -2.88 12.60 -16.79
N ASN A 208 -1.73 12.25 -16.22
CA ASN A 208 -0.94 11.07 -16.59
C ASN A 208 -0.56 10.23 -15.34
N PRO A 209 -1.52 9.80 -14.51
CA PRO A 209 -1.24 9.20 -13.20
C PRO A 209 -0.46 7.88 -13.28
N LYS A 210 -0.53 7.17 -14.41
CA LYS A 210 0.26 5.95 -14.63
C LYS A 210 1.76 6.25 -14.84
N ALA A 211 2.06 7.28 -15.63
CA ALA A 211 3.45 7.69 -15.88
C ALA A 211 4.03 8.49 -14.71
N CYS A 212 3.20 9.29 -14.06
CA CYS A 212 3.57 10.21 -12.99
C CYS A 212 2.66 10.00 -11.77
N PRO A 213 2.74 8.84 -11.09
CA PRO A 213 1.94 8.57 -9.89
C PRO A 213 2.42 9.47 -8.75
N LEU A 214 1.71 10.57 -8.53
CA LEU A 214 2.07 11.58 -7.55
C LEU A 214 1.79 11.07 -6.12
N ILE A 215 2.82 11.09 -5.27
CA ILE A 215 2.75 10.64 -3.87
C ILE A 215 2.59 11.83 -2.94
N GLU A 216 3.47 12.82 -3.06
CA GLU A 216 3.43 14.04 -2.25
C GLU A 216 3.88 15.25 -3.08
N VAL A 217 3.27 16.39 -2.79
CA VAL A 217 3.70 17.71 -3.24
C VAL A 217 4.02 18.50 -1.99
N CYS A 218 5.27 18.95 -1.86
CA CYS A 218 5.66 19.80 -0.74
C CYS A 218 5.11 21.22 -0.95
N ASP A 219 4.81 21.91 0.14
CA ASP A 219 4.45 23.34 0.10
C ASP A 219 5.54 24.17 -0.57
N VAL A 220 5.15 25.30 -1.16
CA VAL A 220 6.10 26.22 -1.82
C VAL A 220 7.19 26.64 -0.84
N GLY A 221 8.44 26.44 -1.22
CA GLY A 221 9.63 26.75 -0.44
C GLY A 221 9.98 25.72 0.65
N SER A 222 9.14 24.69 0.85
CA SER A 222 9.42 23.61 1.79
C SER A 222 10.13 22.44 1.08
N PRO A 223 11.34 22.06 1.51
CA PRO A 223 12.01 20.83 1.07
C PRO A 223 11.59 19.60 1.92
N PHE A 224 10.63 19.74 2.83
CA PHE A 224 10.30 18.73 3.83
C PHE A 224 9.04 17.94 3.44
N PRO A 225 9.15 16.63 3.15
CA PRO A 225 8.04 15.78 2.73
C PRO A 225 7.30 15.22 3.96
N SER A 226 6.57 16.12 4.62
CA SER A 226 5.95 15.87 5.94
C SER A 226 4.90 14.75 5.94
N GLY A 227 4.27 14.46 4.79
CA GLY A 227 3.24 13.43 4.67
C GLY A 227 3.82 12.01 4.58
N VAL A 228 4.95 11.83 3.90
CA VAL A 228 5.52 10.50 3.61
C VAL A 228 6.78 10.18 4.41
N ALA A 229 7.48 11.19 4.93
CA ALA A 229 8.71 11.01 5.69
C ALA A 229 9.01 12.18 6.64
N PRO A 230 8.30 12.29 7.79
CA PRO A 230 8.54 13.32 8.79
C PRO A 230 10.02 13.37 9.26
N GLY A 231 10.63 14.54 9.15
CA GLY A 231 12.03 14.79 9.51
C GLY A 231 13.05 14.54 8.41
N ALA A 232 12.60 14.16 7.21
CA ALA A 232 13.44 14.09 6.03
C ALA A 232 13.66 15.48 5.41
N ASP A 233 14.78 15.65 4.70
CA ASP A 233 15.11 16.86 3.94
C ASP A 233 15.51 16.48 2.50
N LEU A 234 14.66 16.82 1.54
CA LEU A 234 14.85 16.45 0.13
C LEU A 234 16.08 17.09 -0.52
N ARG A 235 16.76 18.02 0.15
CA ARG A 235 18.00 18.61 -0.35
C ARG A 235 19.22 17.72 -0.17
N THR A 236 19.16 16.79 0.80
CA THR A 236 20.31 15.98 1.23
C THR A 236 19.99 14.49 1.37
N ASP A 237 18.72 14.08 1.41
CA ASP A 237 18.32 12.69 1.70
C ASP A 237 18.14 11.80 0.44
N VAL A 238 18.48 12.31 -0.74
CA VAL A 238 18.58 11.53 -1.98
C VAL A 238 20.05 11.30 -2.31
N PRO A 239 20.50 10.07 -2.65
CA PRO A 239 21.93 9.79 -2.82
C PRO A 239 22.61 10.60 -3.92
N LYS A 240 21.87 10.95 -4.97
CA LYS A 240 22.39 11.68 -6.11
C LYS A 240 21.28 12.43 -6.84
N TYR A 241 21.58 13.66 -7.25
CA TYR A 241 20.68 14.57 -7.94
C TYR A 241 21.25 14.95 -9.30
N ALA A 242 20.35 15.29 -10.22
CA ALA A 242 20.65 15.87 -11.51
C ALA A 242 20.04 17.28 -11.59
N ILE A 243 20.86 18.27 -11.92
CA ILE A 243 20.44 19.66 -12.09
C ILE A 243 20.38 19.97 -13.58
N TYR A 244 19.24 20.53 -14.01
CA TYR A 244 18.97 20.84 -15.40
C TYR A 244 18.74 22.33 -15.62
N ARG A 245 19.23 22.86 -16.74
CA ARG A 245 18.93 24.21 -17.23
C ARG A 245 18.52 24.17 -18.69
N ASN A 246 17.41 24.81 -19.02
CA ASN A 246 16.84 24.84 -20.37
C ASN A 246 16.71 23.43 -20.99
N GLY A 247 16.34 22.44 -20.17
CA GLY A 247 16.23 21.03 -20.54
C GLY A 247 17.55 20.29 -20.80
N GLN A 248 18.70 20.85 -20.42
CA GLN A 248 20.01 20.21 -20.55
C GLN A 248 20.60 19.90 -19.17
N LEU A 249 21.22 18.73 -19.03
CA LEU A 249 21.92 18.35 -17.80
C LEU A 249 23.11 19.29 -17.60
N GLU A 250 23.11 20.03 -16.50
CA GLU A 250 24.22 20.91 -16.13
C GLU A 250 25.28 20.13 -15.34
N LYS A 251 24.83 19.40 -14.31
CA LYS A 251 25.71 18.61 -13.43
C LYS A 251 24.90 17.64 -12.56
N GLU A 252 25.62 16.67 -12.01
CA GLU A 252 25.11 15.82 -10.95
C GLU A 252 25.85 16.11 -9.63
N VAL A 253 25.13 16.06 -8.52
CA VAL A 253 25.63 16.37 -7.17
C VAL A 253 25.00 15.42 -6.14
N THR A 254 25.58 15.32 -4.95
CA THR A 254 25.04 14.53 -3.83
C THR A 254 24.30 15.40 -2.80
N ASP A 255 24.35 16.72 -2.97
CA ASP A 255 23.69 17.72 -2.12
C ASP A 255 23.24 18.88 -3.03
N VAL A 256 21.97 19.26 -2.92
CA VAL A 256 21.37 20.34 -3.71
C VAL A 256 21.00 21.57 -2.87
N THR A 257 21.44 21.67 -1.62
CA THR A 257 21.12 22.76 -0.70
C THR A 257 21.45 24.13 -1.32
N ASP A 258 22.63 24.27 -1.93
CA ASP A 258 23.09 25.51 -2.57
C ASP A 258 22.39 25.81 -3.90
N TYR A 259 21.70 24.82 -4.48
CA TYR A 259 21.03 24.91 -5.77
C TYR A 259 19.51 24.99 -5.65
N TRP A 260 18.98 24.72 -4.46
CA TRP A 260 17.55 24.65 -4.19
C TRP A 260 16.92 26.04 -4.24
N PRO A 261 15.98 26.31 -5.17
CA PRO A 261 15.37 27.64 -5.24
C PRO A 261 14.52 27.92 -3.99
N GLU A 262 14.64 29.13 -3.42
CA GLU A 262 13.89 29.52 -2.21
C GLU A 262 12.36 29.36 -2.37
N GLN A 263 11.84 29.71 -3.55
CA GLN A 263 10.44 29.53 -3.92
C GLN A 263 10.34 28.42 -4.95
N SER A 264 10.37 27.16 -4.50
CA SER A 264 10.23 25.98 -5.34
C SER A 264 9.14 25.04 -4.82
N VAL A 265 8.65 24.17 -5.69
CA VAL A 265 7.75 23.06 -5.35
C VAL A 265 8.48 21.75 -5.62
N ALA A 266 8.49 20.86 -4.62
CA ALA A 266 9.02 19.51 -4.76
C ALA A 266 7.88 18.50 -4.93
N PHE A 267 8.08 17.57 -5.86
CA PHE A 267 7.13 16.53 -6.24
C PHE A 267 7.79 15.17 -6.04
N LEU A 268 7.16 14.32 -5.22
CA LEU A 268 7.53 12.92 -5.07
C LEU A 268 6.60 12.06 -5.92
N ILE A 269 7.20 11.25 -6.79
CA ILE A 269 6.49 10.42 -7.75
C ILE A 269 6.88 8.96 -7.50
N GLY A 270 5.91 8.08 -7.31
CA GLY A 270 6.18 6.70 -6.95
C GLY A 270 7.00 5.97 -8.01
N CYS A 271 7.80 5.00 -7.56
CA CYS A 271 8.75 4.27 -8.38
C CYS A 271 8.40 2.78 -8.45
N SER A 272 8.65 2.17 -9.61
CA SER A 272 8.45 0.73 -9.85
C SER A 272 9.23 -0.19 -8.91
N PHE A 273 10.28 0.32 -8.26
CA PHE A 273 11.04 -0.44 -7.25
C PHE A 273 10.18 -0.82 -6.04
N SER A 274 9.04 -0.15 -5.84
CA SER A 274 8.14 -0.39 -4.71
C SER A 274 7.46 -1.76 -4.74
N TYR A 275 7.26 -2.36 -5.92
CA TYR A 275 6.67 -3.70 -6.03
C TYR A 275 7.70 -4.82 -6.25
N ASP A 276 8.99 -4.48 -6.27
CA ASP A 276 10.07 -5.46 -6.52
C ASP A 276 10.09 -6.56 -5.43
N GLY A 277 9.87 -6.19 -4.16
CA GLY A 277 9.75 -7.17 -3.07
C GLY A 277 8.58 -8.15 -3.28
N ALA A 278 7.41 -7.67 -3.68
CA ALA A 278 6.25 -8.52 -3.93
C ALA A 278 6.43 -9.46 -5.14
N LEU A 279 7.19 -9.03 -6.15
CA LEU A 279 7.59 -9.91 -7.25
C LEU A 279 8.54 -11.00 -6.75
N MET A 280 9.54 -10.65 -5.95
CA MET A 280 10.48 -11.63 -5.37
C MET A 280 9.78 -12.63 -4.46
N ASP A 281 8.85 -12.19 -3.60
CA ASP A 281 8.05 -13.06 -2.72
C ASP A 281 7.18 -14.06 -3.52
N ALA A 282 6.75 -13.65 -4.73
CA ALA A 282 6.03 -14.53 -5.64
C ALA A 282 6.94 -15.42 -6.51
N GLY A 283 8.25 -15.39 -6.28
CA GLY A 283 9.24 -16.15 -7.04
C GLY A 283 9.48 -15.61 -8.45
N ILE A 284 9.16 -14.34 -8.71
CA ILE A 284 9.40 -13.67 -9.99
C ILE A 284 10.77 -12.96 -9.92
N PRO A 285 11.74 -13.35 -10.77
CA PRO A 285 13.10 -12.83 -10.67
C PRO A 285 13.20 -11.36 -11.11
N LEU A 286 14.03 -10.59 -10.42
CA LEU A 286 14.42 -9.24 -10.82
C LEU A 286 15.72 -9.30 -11.63
N LYS A 287 15.62 -9.63 -12.92
CA LYS A 287 16.79 -9.96 -13.75
C LYS A 287 17.84 -8.85 -13.82
N SER A 288 17.43 -7.58 -13.92
CA SER A 288 18.37 -6.45 -13.91
C SER A 288 19.19 -6.42 -12.62
N ALA A 289 18.55 -6.64 -11.47
CA ALA A 289 19.24 -6.71 -10.18
C ALA A 289 20.18 -7.93 -10.09
N GLN A 290 19.76 -9.09 -10.61
CA GLN A 290 20.61 -10.29 -10.68
C GLN A 290 21.85 -10.08 -11.55
N GLN A 291 21.75 -9.25 -12.59
CA GLN A 291 22.87 -8.90 -13.47
C GLN A 291 23.68 -7.69 -12.96
N GLY A 292 23.30 -7.06 -11.85
CA GLY A 292 23.93 -5.85 -11.35
C GLY A 292 23.77 -4.64 -12.28
N LYS A 293 22.71 -4.62 -13.09
CA LYS A 293 22.45 -3.61 -14.13
C LYS A 293 21.27 -2.73 -13.78
N ASN A 294 21.31 -1.48 -14.25
CA ASN A 294 20.14 -0.61 -14.22
C ASN A 294 19.08 -1.09 -15.23
N VAL A 295 17.80 -1.03 -14.82
CA VAL A 295 16.68 -1.46 -15.67
C VAL A 295 16.69 -0.70 -17.00
N PRO A 296 16.54 -1.38 -18.16
CA PRO A 296 16.48 -0.71 -19.43
C PRO A 296 15.15 0.05 -19.57
N MET A 297 15.25 1.27 -20.06
CA MET A 297 14.11 2.16 -20.25
C MET A 297 14.11 2.73 -21.65
N TYR A 298 12.91 2.86 -22.21
CA TYR A 298 12.71 3.18 -23.61
C TYR A 298 11.77 4.34 -23.82
N ARG A 299 12.09 5.18 -24.79
CA ARG A 299 11.13 6.17 -25.31
C ARG A 299 10.10 5.42 -26.18
N THR A 300 8.82 5.63 -25.89
CA THR A 300 7.73 5.03 -26.68
C THR A 300 7.17 6.01 -27.72
N ASN A 301 6.26 5.52 -28.57
CA ASN A 301 5.38 6.35 -29.39
C ASN A 301 4.05 6.71 -28.68
N LEU A 302 3.88 6.33 -27.42
CA LEU A 302 2.66 6.57 -26.65
C LEU A 302 2.68 7.98 -26.06
N LYS A 303 1.80 8.85 -26.56
CA LYS A 303 1.74 10.25 -26.10
C LYS A 303 1.12 10.35 -24.71
N CYS A 304 1.77 11.12 -23.84
CA CYS A 304 1.14 11.62 -22.62
C CYS A 304 0.11 12.71 -22.99
N ARG A 305 -0.92 12.86 -22.16
CA ARG A 305 -1.86 13.96 -22.27
C ARG A 305 -1.16 15.26 -21.83
N PRO A 306 -1.01 16.27 -22.70
CA PRO A 306 -0.22 17.46 -22.40
C PRO A 306 -0.85 18.30 -21.29
N ALA A 307 -0.06 19.17 -20.67
CA ALA A 307 -0.51 20.15 -19.69
C ALA A 307 0.32 21.43 -19.80
N GLY A 308 -0.32 22.53 -20.20
CA GLY A 308 0.36 23.81 -20.46
C GLY A 308 1.53 23.65 -21.43
N SER A 309 2.72 24.04 -20.98
CA SER A 309 3.98 23.94 -21.72
C SER A 309 4.54 22.50 -21.83
N LEU A 310 4.01 21.55 -21.06
CA LEU A 310 4.56 20.20 -20.95
C LEU A 310 3.86 19.22 -21.89
N SER A 311 4.64 18.57 -22.75
CA SER A 311 4.17 17.54 -23.67
C SER A 311 5.30 16.59 -24.07
N GLY A 312 4.93 15.37 -24.48
CA GLY A 312 5.87 14.36 -24.98
C GLY A 312 5.33 12.94 -24.77
N ASN A 313 6.22 11.95 -24.92
CA ASN A 313 5.84 10.55 -24.88
C ASN A 313 6.13 9.90 -23.52
N MET A 314 5.39 8.86 -23.20
CA MET A 314 5.63 8.01 -22.04
C MET A 314 6.97 7.28 -22.21
N VAL A 315 7.76 7.25 -21.15
CA VAL A 315 8.93 6.37 -21.04
C VAL A 315 8.51 5.11 -20.31
N VAL A 316 8.94 3.96 -20.81
CA VAL A 316 8.68 2.66 -20.18
C VAL A 316 9.96 2.02 -19.71
N SER A 317 9.90 1.24 -18.64
CA SER A 317 10.94 0.29 -18.24
C SER A 317 10.55 -1.11 -18.71
N MET A 318 11.51 -1.96 -19.05
CA MET A 318 11.27 -3.33 -19.49
C MET A 318 11.84 -4.34 -18.49
N LYS A 319 11.04 -5.34 -18.14
CA LYS A 319 11.44 -6.50 -17.34
C LYS A 319 11.10 -7.79 -18.11
N PRO A 320 12.06 -8.69 -18.37
CA PRO A 320 11.77 -10.00 -18.94
C PRO A 320 11.20 -10.90 -17.84
N ILE A 321 10.02 -11.46 -18.08
CA ILE A 321 9.29 -12.28 -17.11
C ILE A 321 9.08 -13.67 -17.70
N PRO A 322 9.35 -14.76 -16.97
CA PRO A 322 9.04 -16.11 -17.44
C PRO A 322 7.59 -16.22 -17.92
N ALA A 323 7.36 -16.83 -19.08
CA ALA A 323 6.05 -16.83 -19.74
C ALA A 323 4.90 -17.31 -18.83
N LEU A 324 5.16 -18.31 -17.98
CA LEU A 324 4.19 -18.86 -17.03
C LEU A 324 3.89 -17.93 -15.83
N GLN A 325 4.72 -16.92 -15.59
CA GLN A 325 4.56 -15.96 -14.49
C GLN A 325 3.94 -14.63 -14.95
N VAL A 326 3.74 -14.41 -16.26
CA VAL A 326 3.20 -13.15 -16.81
C VAL A 326 1.87 -12.74 -16.15
N SER A 327 0.91 -13.66 -16.03
CA SER A 327 -0.37 -13.35 -15.39
C SER A 327 -0.21 -12.97 -13.92
N LYS A 328 0.71 -13.63 -13.21
CA LYS A 328 0.99 -13.34 -11.80
C LYS A 328 1.67 -11.98 -11.63
N HIS A 329 2.62 -11.67 -12.51
CA HIS A 329 3.28 -10.37 -12.60
C HIS A 329 2.27 -9.24 -12.81
N VAL A 330 1.34 -9.41 -13.75
CA VAL A 330 0.26 -8.44 -14.00
C VAL A 330 -0.62 -8.28 -12.77
N GLU A 331 -1.03 -9.39 -12.14
CA GLU A 331 -1.89 -9.37 -10.93
C GLU A 331 -1.23 -8.59 -9.78
N ILE A 332 0.06 -8.85 -9.52
CA ILE A 332 0.82 -8.20 -8.45
C ILE A 332 0.98 -6.71 -8.76
N THR A 333 1.58 -6.38 -9.90
CA THR A 333 1.93 -5.00 -10.24
C THR A 333 0.70 -4.10 -10.38
N SER A 334 -0.46 -4.65 -10.77
CA SER A 334 -1.70 -3.87 -10.88
C SER A 334 -2.24 -3.35 -9.54
N LYS A 335 -1.82 -3.92 -8.41
CA LYS A 335 -2.19 -3.43 -7.07
C LYS A 335 -1.43 -2.17 -6.66
N TYR A 336 -0.30 -1.89 -7.32
CA TYR A 336 0.59 -0.78 -6.99
C TYR A 336 0.37 0.42 -7.92
N THR A 337 -0.84 0.96 -7.95
CA THR A 337 -1.19 2.10 -8.83
C THR A 337 -0.38 3.36 -8.52
N HIS A 338 0.03 3.52 -7.25
CA HIS A 338 0.95 4.55 -6.78
C HIS A 338 2.40 4.35 -7.25
N ALA A 339 2.73 3.21 -7.87
CA ALA A 339 4.05 2.91 -8.41
C ALA A 339 3.95 2.42 -9.86
N HIS A 340 3.24 3.17 -10.70
CA HIS A 340 2.98 2.93 -12.14
C HIS A 340 1.98 1.80 -12.46
N GLY A 341 1.66 0.94 -11.50
CA GLY A 341 0.68 -0.12 -11.65
C GLY A 341 1.04 -1.18 -12.69
N GLY A 342 0.00 -1.84 -13.20
CA GLY A 342 0.13 -2.93 -14.17
C GLY A 342 0.82 -2.52 -15.47
N PRO A 343 1.21 -3.48 -16.34
CA PRO A 343 1.96 -3.18 -17.55
C PRO A 343 1.25 -2.20 -18.50
N VAL A 344 2.04 -1.49 -19.29
CA VAL A 344 1.60 -0.69 -20.44
C VAL A 344 1.52 -1.57 -21.69
N ALA A 345 2.47 -2.49 -21.85
CA ALA A 345 2.49 -3.47 -22.93
C ALA A 345 3.13 -4.79 -22.47
N VAL A 346 2.78 -5.89 -23.14
CA VAL A 346 3.29 -7.23 -22.89
C VAL A 346 3.73 -7.84 -24.22
N GLY A 347 4.97 -8.30 -24.31
CA GLY A 347 5.54 -8.94 -25.48
C GLY A 347 6.01 -7.95 -26.55
N SER A 348 5.12 -7.52 -27.44
CA SER A 348 5.54 -6.76 -28.64
C SER A 348 6.06 -5.36 -28.31
N ALA A 349 7.38 -5.18 -28.35
CA ALA A 349 8.05 -3.89 -28.16
C ALA A 349 7.68 -2.88 -29.26
N SER A 350 7.56 -3.35 -30.50
CA SER A 350 7.21 -2.51 -31.65
C SER A 350 5.80 -1.92 -31.55
N ALA A 351 4.87 -2.58 -30.85
CA ALA A 351 3.52 -2.04 -30.61
C ALA A 351 3.53 -0.72 -29.83
N ILE A 352 4.59 -0.45 -29.05
CA ILE A 352 4.80 0.80 -28.33
C ILE A 352 5.94 1.65 -28.93
N GLY A 353 6.35 1.34 -30.16
CA GLY A 353 7.37 2.09 -30.89
C GLY A 353 8.81 1.81 -30.48
N VAL A 354 9.07 0.78 -29.67
CA VAL A 354 10.44 0.36 -29.33
C VAL A 354 10.96 -0.55 -30.43
N ALA A 355 11.94 -0.07 -31.19
CA ALA A 355 12.48 -0.76 -32.36
C ALA A 355 13.44 -1.89 -31.99
N ASP A 356 14.31 -1.67 -31.01
CA ASP A 356 15.28 -2.65 -30.52
C ASP A 356 15.40 -2.58 -28.99
N ILE A 357 15.12 -3.72 -28.33
CA ILE A 357 15.20 -3.86 -26.87
C ILE A 357 16.65 -4.03 -26.37
N ASN A 358 17.63 -4.11 -27.26
CA ASN A 358 19.04 -4.19 -26.89
C ASN A 358 19.73 -2.82 -26.87
N THR A 359 19.03 -1.76 -27.29
CA THR A 359 19.54 -0.39 -27.33
C THR A 359 18.64 0.55 -26.52
N PRO A 360 18.58 0.42 -25.19
CA PRO A 360 17.77 1.31 -24.36
C PRO A 360 18.29 2.74 -24.39
N GLU A 361 17.40 3.73 -24.37
CA GLU A 361 17.79 5.14 -24.22
C GLU A 361 18.33 5.46 -22.83
N TRP A 362 17.88 4.73 -21.80
CA TRP A 362 18.40 4.84 -20.44
C TRP A 362 18.56 3.47 -19.78
N GLY A 363 19.54 3.35 -18.89
CA GLY A 363 19.87 2.08 -18.23
C GLY A 363 20.70 1.18 -19.13
N GLU A 364 20.67 -0.13 -18.86
CA GLU A 364 21.52 -1.11 -19.53
C GLU A 364 20.69 -2.24 -20.12
N ALA A 365 21.09 -2.73 -21.30
CA ALA A 365 20.44 -3.87 -21.93
C ALA A 365 20.57 -5.14 -21.06
N ILE A 366 19.48 -5.90 -20.98
CA ILE A 366 19.39 -7.14 -20.20
C ILE A 366 19.00 -8.29 -21.12
N ASP A 367 19.53 -9.48 -20.83
CA ASP A 367 19.27 -10.66 -21.65
C ASP A 367 17.80 -11.10 -21.50
N VAL A 368 17.17 -11.46 -22.61
CA VAL A 368 15.83 -12.05 -22.63
C VAL A 368 15.95 -13.50 -23.09
N ALA A 369 15.64 -14.45 -22.22
CA ALA A 369 15.68 -15.87 -22.52
C ALA A 369 14.52 -16.28 -23.45
N PRO A 370 14.62 -17.40 -24.19
CA PRO A 370 13.57 -17.82 -25.13
C PRO A 370 12.19 -18.04 -24.50
N ASP A 371 12.14 -18.36 -23.21
CA ASP A 371 10.93 -18.59 -22.42
C ASP A 371 10.47 -17.37 -21.60
N GLU A 372 11.15 -16.23 -21.77
CA GLU A 372 10.78 -14.96 -21.13
C GLU A 372 10.03 -14.04 -22.10
N VAL A 373 9.10 -13.28 -21.54
CA VAL A 373 8.31 -12.27 -22.24
C VAL A 373 8.73 -10.89 -21.74
N PRO A 374 9.15 -9.97 -22.62
CA PRO A 374 9.43 -8.60 -22.22
C PRO A 374 8.12 -7.90 -21.82
N ILE A 375 8.07 -7.39 -20.59
CA ILE A 375 6.93 -6.65 -20.04
C ILE A 375 7.34 -5.20 -19.82
N PHE A 376 6.53 -4.28 -20.31
CA PHE A 376 6.82 -2.84 -20.28
C PHE A 376 5.91 -2.14 -19.27
N HIS A 377 6.49 -1.43 -18.31
CA HIS A 377 5.78 -0.59 -17.33
C HIS A 377 6.08 0.88 -17.57
N ALA A 378 5.13 1.76 -17.28
CA ALA A 378 5.43 3.19 -17.23
C ALA A 378 6.54 3.44 -16.19
N CYS A 379 7.36 4.46 -16.44
CA CYS A 379 8.56 4.71 -15.66
C CYS A 379 8.63 6.16 -15.17
N GLY A 380 9.16 6.36 -13.96
CA GLY A 380 9.45 7.66 -13.34
C GLY A 380 10.50 8.50 -14.08
N VAL A 381 11.10 7.99 -15.16
CA VAL A 381 11.89 8.79 -16.12
C VAL A 381 10.99 9.60 -17.06
N THR A 382 9.71 9.24 -17.23
CA THR A 382 8.74 10.03 -18.03
C THR A 382 8.72 11.51 -17.62
N PRO A 383 8.48 11.87 -16.34
CA PRO A 383 8.49 13.29 -15.94
C PRO A 383 9.83 13.97 -16.24
N GLN A 384 10.97 13.30 -16.07
CA GLN A 384 12.27 13.87 -16.43
C GLN A 384 12.36 14.15 -17.94
N SER A 385 12.03 13.16 -18.78
CA SER A 385 12.05 13.29 -20.24
C SER A 385 11.16 14.42 -20.71
N ILE A 386 9.95 14.56 -20.15
CA ILE A 386 9.00 15.63 -20.50
C ILE A 386 9.55 17.01 -20.15
N LEU A 387 10.14 17.16 -18.96
CA LEU A 387 10.76 18.42 -18.55
C LEU A 387 11.93 18.80 -19.47
N MET A 388 12.74 17.82 -19.88
CA MET A 388 13.88 18.06 -20.77
C MET A 388 13.45 18.40 -22.20
N GLU A 389 12.52 17.64 -22.77
CA GLU A 389 11.98 17.87 -24.10
C GLU A 389 11.22 19.21 -24.19
N SER A 390 10.56 19.61 -23.09
CA SER A 390 9.89 20.91 -22.96
C SER A 390 10.85 22.07 -22.66
N LYS A 391 12.16 21.80 -22.52
CA LYS A 391 13.22 22.78 -22.27
C LYS A 391 12.94 23.67 -21.06
N VAL A 392 12.48 23.08 -19.96
CA VAL A 392 12.18 23.86 -18.76
C VAL A 392 13.42 24.65 -18.30
N PRO A 393 13.27 25.93 -17.90
CA PRO A 393 14.41 26.79 -17.59
C PRO A 393 15.31 26.25 -16.49
N PHE A 394 14.72 25.62 -15.48
CA PHE A 394 15.42 25.02 -14.36
C PHE A 394 14.62 23.86 -13.76
N ALA A 395 15.29 22.76 -13.43
CA ALA A 395 14.73 21.67 -12.66
C ALA A 395 15.83 20.96 -11.86
N ILE A 396 15.50 20.45 -10.68
CA ILE A 396 16.32 19.48 -9.96
C ILE A 396 15.55 18.16 -9.96
N THR A 397 16.21 17.06 -10.25
CA THR A 397 15.63 15.72 -10.07
C THR A 397 16.59 14.85 -9.29
N HIS A 398 16.12 13.69 -8.86
CA HIS A 398 17.03 12.61 -8.53
C HIS A 398 17.76 12.11 -9.81
N SER A 399 18.99 11.61 -9.67
CA SER A 399 19.66 10.86 -10.74
C SER A 399 19.03 9.48 -10.88
N ALA A 400 18.97 8.95 -12.10
CA ALA A 400 18.41 7.63 -12.36
C ALA A 400 19.03 6.56 -11.45
N GLY A 401 18.19 5.74 -10.82
CA GLY A 401 18.62 4.70 -9.87
C GLY A 401 18.86 5.18 -8.43
N HIS A 402 18.83 6.49 -8.15
CA HIS A 402 19.12 7.06 -6.82
C HIS A 402 17.86 7.70 -6.23
N MET A 403 16.89 6.90 -5.79
CA MET A 403 15.57 7.41 -5.38
C MET A 403 15.54 7.87 -3.91
N PHE A 404 14.50 8.64 -3.57
CA PHE A 404 14.17 8.97 -2.18
C PHE A 404 13.41 7.80 -1.53
N VAL A 405 13.79 7.38 -0.32
CA VAL A 405 13.10 6.31 0.42
C VAL A 405 12.17 6.93 1.47
N THR A 406 10.87 6.64 1.38
CA THR A 406 9.85 7.16 2.31
C THR A 406 9.69 6.28 3.56
N ASP A 407 8.93 6.76 4.55
CA ASP A 407 8.53 5.95 5.71
C ASP A 407 7.28 5.10 5.42
N LEU A 408 6.66 5.26 4.25
CA LEU A 408 5.46 4.55 3.85
C LEU A 408 5.78 3.12 3.40
N PRO A 409 4.96 2.14 3.78
CA PRO A 409 5.13 0.79 3.26
C PRO A 409 4.87 0.77 1.75
N SER A 410 5.59 -0.07 1.03
CA SER A 410 5.53 -0.10 -0.43
C SER A 410 4.17 -0.54 -0.97
N ASP A 411 3.41 -1.31 -0.19
CA ASP A 411 2.03 -1.72 -0.47
C ASP A 411 1.00 -0.62 -0.22
N MET A 412 1.35 0.47 0.47
CA MET A 412 0.43 1.52 0.90
C MET A 412 -0.82 1.00 1.64
N GLY A 413 -0.72 -0.18 2.27
CA GLY A 413 -1.84 -0.84 2.96
C GLY A 413 -2.86 -1.55 2.04
N VAL A 414 -2.51 -1.80 0.77
CA VAL A 414 -3.32 -2.54 -0.22
C VAL A 414 -3.18 -4.06 -0.09
#